data_AF-A0A2Z6PIA0-F1
#
_entry.id   AF-A0A2Z6PIA0-F1
#
_cell.length_a   1.000
_cell.length_b   1.000
_cell.length_c   1.000
_cell.angle_alpha   90.00
_cell.angle_beta   90.00
_cell.angle_gamma   90.00
#
_symmetry.space_group_name_H-M   'P 1'
#
loop_
_entity.id
_entity.type
_entity.pdbx_description
1 polymer ?
#
loop_
_entity_poly.entity_id
_entity_poly.type
_entity_poly.pdbx_seq_one_letter_code
_entity_poly.pdbx_strand_id
1 'polypeptide(L)' 'MRGKRAAISKLSLLLTMMMATMARSASLDYGDALTKSILFFEGQRSGKLPPSQRMKWRKDSALNDGHDIHVRKF' A
#
# COMPACT_ATOMS: atom_id res chain seq x y z
N MET A 1 -21.76 8.89 -50.54
CA MET A 1 -20.83 7.75 -50.35
C MET A 1 -19.51 8.16 -49.68
N ARG A 2 -18.81 9.21 -50.13
CA ARG A 2 -17.51 9.68 -49.57
C ARG A 2 -17.56 10.17 -48.10
N GLY A 3 -18.56 10.96 -47.71
CA GLY A 3 -18.65 11.51 -46.34
C GLY A 3 -18.86 10.46 -45.24
N LYS A 4 -19.61 9.39 -45.51
CA LYS A 4 -19.83 8.28 -44.57
C LYS A 4 -18.53 7.51 -44.27
N ARG A 5 -17.68 7.32 -45.29
CA ARG A 5 -16.37 6.65 -45.14
C ARG A 5 -15.40 7.47 -44.27
N ALA A 6 -15.39 8.79 -44.43
CA ALA A 6 -14.57 9.68 -43.59
C ALA A 6 -15.05 9.70 -42.12
N ALA A 7 -16.36 9.66 -41.88
CA ALA A 7 -16.91 9.59 -40.51
C ALA A 7 -16.53 8.28 -39.80
N ILE A 8 -16.59 7.14 -40.50
CA ILE A 8 -16.21 5.83 -39.96
C ILE A 8 -14.71 5.78 -39.61
N SER A 9 -13.85 6.34 -40.47
CA SER A 9 -12.40 6.43 -40.20
C SER A 9 -12.10 7.28 -38.96
N LYS A 10 -12.76 8.43 -38.79
CA LYS A 10 -12.58 9.28 -37.61
C LYS A 10 -13.06 8.59 -36.33
N LEU A 11 -14.19 7.90 -36.38
CA LEU A 11 -14.73 7.16 -35.23
C LEU A 11 -13.80 5.99 -34.83
N SER A 12 -13.28 5.27 -35.82
CA SER A 12 -12.29 4.21 -35.60
C SER A 12 -11.01 4.74 -34.97
N LEU A 13 -10.52 5.92 -35.40
CA LEU A 13 -9.34 6.56 -34.85
C LEU A 13 -9.56 7.08 -33.43
N LEU A 14 -10.76 7.60 -33.14
CA LEU A 14 -11.14 8.00 -31.79
C LEU A 14 -11.18 6.78 -30.85
N LEU A 15 -11.75 5.67 -31.32
CA LEU A 15 -11.86 4.44 -30.55
C LEU A 15 -10.50 3.82 -30.24
N THR A 16 -9.57 3.80 -31.21
CA THR A 16 -8.21 3.29 -30.98
C THR A 16 -7.40 4.17 -30.02
N MET A 17 -7.54 5.50 -30.12
CA MET A 17 -6.92 6.42 -29.15
C MET A 17 -7.48 6.24 -27.73
N MET A 18 -8.78 5.99 -27.60
CA MET A 18 -9.41 5.72 -26.31
C MET A 18 -8.96 4.38 -25.71
N MET A 19 -8.78 3.34 -26.52
CA MET A 19 -8.24 2.05 -26.05
C MET A 19 -6.75 2.14 -25.66
N ALA A 20 -5.96 2.98 -26.34
CA ALA A 20 -4.55 3.17 -26.04
C ALA A 20 -4.31 3.86 -24.68
N THR A 21 -5.23 4.72 -24.23
CA THR A 21 -5.13 5.36 -22.90
C THR A 21 -5.56 4.42 -21.77
N MET A 22 -6.38 3.41 -22.04
CA MET A 22 -6.81 2.41 -21.05
C MET A 22 -5.76 1.33 -20.77
N ALA A 23 -4.76 1.15 -21.64
CA ALA A 23 -3.75 0.09 -21.54
C ALA A 23 -2.63 0.36 -20.51
N ARG A 24 -2.81 1.34 -19.63
CA ARG A 24 -1.77 1.74 -18.67
C ARG A 24 -1.92 0.95 -17.37
N SER A 25 -1.42 -0.29 -17.39
CA SER A 25 -1.22 -1.07 -16.16
C SER A 25 -0.06 -0.48 -15.39
N ALA A 26 -0.32 0.07 -14.19
CA ALA A 26 0.73 0.36 -13.24
C ALA A 26 1.19 -0.98 -12.64
N SER A 27 2.45 -1.36 -12.83
CA SER A 27 3.04 -2.48 -12.10
C SER A 27 3.01 -2.13 -10.61
N LEU A 28 2.26 -2.90 -9.82
CA LEU A 28 2.24 -2.73 -8.38
C LEU A 28 3.58 -3.20 -7.80
N ASP A 29 4.25 -2.34 -7.04
CA ASP A 29 5.44 -2.72 -6.28
C ASP A 29 5.03 -3.51 -5.03
N TYR A 30 4.92 -4.82 -5.17
CA TYR A 30 4.61 -5.71 -4.06
C TYR A 30 5.70 -5.74 -2.98
N GLY A 31 6.95 -5.39 -3.33
CA GLY A 31 8.05 -5.29 -2.37
C GLY A 31 7.84 -4.12 -1.41
N ASP A 32 7.47 -2.96 -1.94
CA ASP A 32 7.09 -1.79 -1.14
C ASP A 32 5.83 -2.06 -0.30
N ALA A 33 4.80 -2.69 -0.89
CA ALA A 33 3.59 -3.07 -0.18
C ALA A 33 3.88 -3.99 1.01
N LEU A 34 4.66 -5.07 0.78
CA LEU A 34 5.04 -6.01 1.84
C LEU A 34 5.87 -5.33 2.93
N THR A 35 6.83 -4.48 2.55
CA THR A 35 7.67 -3.74 3.49
C THR A 35 6.83 -2.85 4.42
N LYS A 36 5.82 -2.17 3.87
CA LYS A 36 4.86 -1.35 4.62
C LYS A 36 3.96 -2.20 5.52
N SER A 37 3.50 -3.35 5.05
CA SER A 37 2.72 -4.29 5.87
C SER A 37 3.52 -4.77 7.09
N ILE A 38 4.82 -5.05 6.94
CA ILE A 38 5.68 -5.42 8.08
C ILE A 38 5.86 -4.22 9.02
N LEU A 39 6.13 -3.03 8.48
CA LEU A 39 6.26 -1.80 9.27
C LEU A 39 5.00 -1.50 10.10
N PHE A 40 3.82 -1.77 9.55
CA PHE A 40 2.55 -1.63 10.28
C PHE A 40 2.54 -2.48 11.56
N PHE A 41 2.91 -3.76 11.47
CA PHE A 41 2.95 -4.64 12.65
C PHE A 41 4.09 -4.29 13.62
N GLU A 42 5.25 -3.84 13.13
CA GLU A 42 6.30 -3.28 14.01
C GLU A 42 5.80 -2.07 14.78
N GLY A 43 4.97 -1.25 14.12
CA GLY A 43 4.25 -0.14 14.69
C GLY A 43 3.35 -0.57 15.84
N GLN A 44 2.69 -1.72 15.78
CA GLN A 44 1.72 -2.17 16.80
C GLN A 44 2.32 -2.84 18.05
N ARG A 45 3.65 -2.97 18.16
CA ARG A 45 4.30 -3.61 19.32
C ARG A 45 4.01 -2.89 20.65
N SER A 46 3.59 -3.65 21.66
CA SER A 46 3.49 -3.21 23.06
C SER A 46 4.71 -3.69 23.86
N GLY A 47 4.91 -3.17 25.07
CA GLY A 47 6.02 -3.52 25.94
C GLY A 47 7.27 -2.68 25.68
N LYS A 48 8.41 -3.22 26.11
CA LYS A 48 9.73 -2.63 25.87
C LYS A 48 10.14 -2.83 24.42
N LEU A 49 10.43 -1.73 23.72
CA LEU A 49 10.78 -1.78 22.30
C LEU A 49 12.26 -2.13 22.10
N PRO A 50 12.60 -2.87 21.03
CA PRO A 50 13.99 -3.17 20.73
C PRO A 50 14.75 -1.90 20.29
N PRO A 51 16.07 -1.79 20.54
CA PRO A 51 16.88 -0.64 20.11
C PRO A 51 16.88 -0.42 18.58
N SER A 52 16.65 -1.48 17.81
CA SER A 52 16.55 -1.46 16.35
C SER A 52 15.18 -1.00 15.82
N GLN A 53 14.26 -0.53 16.69
CA GLN A 53 12.94 -0.05 16.29
C GLN A 53 13.04 1.07 15.24
N ARG A 54 12.37 0.84 14.10
CA ARG A 54 12.36 1.76 12.96
C ARG A 54 11.39 2.93 13.16
N MET A 55 10.27 2.69 13.85
CA MET A 55 9.21 3.67 14.03
C MET A 55 9.54 4.68 15.15
N LYS A 56 10.14 5.83 14.80
CA LYS A 56 10.69 6.81 15.76
C LYS A 56 9.67 7.51 16.66
N TRP A 57 8.40 7.50 16.28
CA TRP A 57 7.32 8.05 17.12
C TRP A 57 6.78 7.04 18.15
N ARG A 58 7.20 5.77 18.11
CA ARG A 58 6.86 4.77 19.14
C ARG A 58 7.90 4.78 20.26
N LYS A 59 7.43 4.49 21.48
CA LYS A 59 8.25 4.31 22.69
C LYS A 59 7.71 3.13 23.53
N ASP A 60 8.48 2.77 24.55
CA ASP A 60 8.09 1.75 25.53
C ASP A 60 6.70 2.07 26.11
N SER A 61 5.86 1.04 26.20
CA SER A 61 4.47 1.17 26.65
C SER A 61 4.02 -0.11 27.34
N ALA A 62 2.95 -0.02 28.16
CA ALA A 62 2.33 -1.17 28.81
C ALA A 62 3.30 -2.07 29.61
N LEU A 63 4.33 -1.47 30.23
CA LEU A 63 5.40 -2.20 30.92
C LEU A 63 4.91 -2.95 32.18
N ASN A 64 3.78 -2.53 32.74
CA ASN A 64 3.20 -3.10 33.95
C ASN A 64 2.04 -4.08 33.67
N ASP A 65 1.75 -4.37 32.39
CA ASP A 65 0.67 -5.29 32.02
C ASP A 65 0.91 -6.70 32.61
N GLY A 66 -0.04 -7.18 33.40
CA GLY A 66 0.01 -8.49 34.07
C GLY A 66 0.50 -8.45 35.52
N HIS A 67 0.97 -7.31 36.01
CA HIS A 67 1.48 -7.18 37.38
C HIS A 67 0.37 -7.36 38.43
N ASP A 68 -0.83 -6.90 38.14
CA ASP A 68 -2.04 -7.03 38.98
C ASP A 68 -2.46 -8.49 39.20
N ILE A 69 -2.15 -9.37 38.26
CA ILE A 69 -2.37 -10.82 38.35
C ILE A 69 -1.08 -11.61 38.64
N HIS A 70 -0.03 -10.94 39.12
CA HIS A 70 1.27 -11.53 39.48
C HIS A 70 2.01 -12.24 38.32
N VAL A 71 1.78 -11.81 37.08
CA VAL A 71 2.48 -12.30 35.89
C VAL A 71 3.54 -11.27 35.45
N ARG A 72 4.82 -11.65 35.42
CA ARG A 72 5.88 -10.81 34.81
C ARG A 72 6.04 -11.10 33.33
N LYS A 73 6.09 -10.04 32.51
CA LYS A 73 6.36 -10.11 31.07
C LYS A 73 7.77 -9.69 30.67
N PHE A 74 8.53 -9.02 31.54
CA PHE A 74 9.87 -8.50 31.27
C PHE A 74 10.74 -8.53 32.54
#